data_AF-A0A7V3HNX2-F1
#
_entry.id   AF-A0A7V3HNX2-F1
#
_cell.length_a   1.000
_cell.length_b   1.000
_cell.length_c   1.000
_cell.angle_alpha   90.00
_cell.angle_beta   90.00
_cell.angle_gamma   90.00
#
_symmetry.space_group_name_H-M   'P 1'
#
loop_
_entity.id
_entity.type
_entity.pdbx_description
1 polymer ?
#
loop_
_entity_poly.entity_id
_entity_poly.type
_entity_poly.pdbx_seq_one_letter_code
_entity_poly.pdbx_strand_id
1 'polypeptide(L)'
;MAESERILKGLPYLGVGIILGVALFSGLAYLRRSESSVCLICHEMREPAESFSASVHGRQEEGVVPKCTDCHAYSAWDAGINLFRHLSGHFSPYEAREARARLGVRDEGCRKCHSDLLSPSMTPQARTDHRLYFRLKSGNCLSCHDEEGLFHRRPGR
;
A
#
# COMPACT_ATOMS: atom_id res chain seq x y z
N MET A 1 -16.32 -43.77 -33.83
CA MET A 1 -16.33 -44.17 -32.40
C MET A 1 -15.05 -43.78 -31.68
N ALA A 2 -13.85 -43.96 -32.27
CA ALA A 2 -12.58 -43.59 -31.61
C ALA A 2 -12.42 -42.08 -31.36
N GLU A 3 -12.98 -41.21 -32.20
CA GLU A 3 -12.81 -39.76 -32.08
C GLU A 3 -13.69 -39.12 -30.99
N SER A 4 -14.95 -39.55 -30.87
CA SER A 4 -15.85 -39.13 -29.79
C SER A 4 -15.34 -39.57 -28.41
N GLU A 5 -14.73 -40.74 -28.32
CA GLU A 5 -14.12 -41.25 -27.08
C GLU A 5 -12.87 -40.45 -26.67
N ARG A 6 -12.10 -39.94 -27.64
CA ARG A 6 -10.95 -39.05 -27.40
C ARG A 6 -11.39 -37.67 -26.93
N ILE A 7 -12.46 -37.12 -27.49
CA ILE A 7 -13.03 -35.83 -27.08
C ILE A 7 -13.59 -35.92 -25.65
N LEU A 8 -14.31 -36.98 -25.32
CA LEU A 8 -14.85 -37.23 -23.96
C LEU A 8 -13.75 -37.35 -22.91
N LYS A 9 -12.62 -38.01 -23.24
CA LYS A 9 -11.44 -38.09 -22.35
C LYS A 9 -10.71 -36.75 -22.17
N GLY A 10 -10.82 -35.83 -23.13
CA GLY A 10 -10.21 -34.49 -23.09
C GLY A 10 -11.01 -33.46 -22.27
N LEU A 11 -12.33 -33.63 -22.18
CA LEU A 11 -13.23 -32.73 -21.48
C LEU A 11 -12.88 -32.46 -19.99
N PRO A 12 -12.48 -33.45 -19.16
CA PRO A 12 -12.08 -33.17 -17.78
C PRO A 12 -10.81 -32.31 -17.70
N TYR A 13 -9.83 -32.52 -18.59
CA TYR A 13 -8.61 -31.70 -18.63
C TYR A 13 -8.91 -30.25 -19.05
N LEU A 14 -9.83 -30.07 -20.02
CA LEU A 14 -10.32 -28.75 -20.39
C LEU A 14 -11.04 -28.07 -19.21
N GLY A 15 -11.89 -28.80 -18.50
CA GLY A 15 -12.58 -28.29 -17.31
C GLY A 15 -11.61 -27.85 -16.22
N VAL A 16 -10.61 -28.67 -15.89
CA VAL A 16 -9.54 -28.31 -14.93
C VAL A 16 -8.76 -27.09 -15.42
N GLY A 17 -8.39 -27.05 -16.70
CA GLY A 17 -7.68 -25.91 -17.29
C GLY A 17 -8.46 -24.60 -17.19
N ILE A 18 -9.77 -24.63 -17.44
CA ILE A 18 -10.66 -23.47 -17.30
C ILE A 18 -10.72 -23.03 -15.83
N ILE A 19 -10.93 -23.96 -14.90
CA ILE A 19 -11.02 -23.65 -13.46
C ILE A 19 -9.72 -22.99 -12.97
N LEU A 20 -8.57 -23.58 -13.30
CA LEU A 20 -7.26 -23.03 -12.95
C LEU A 20 -7.04 -21.65 -13.59
N GLY A 21 -7.42 -21.50 -14.86
CA GLY A 21 -7.32 -20.22 -15.57
C GLY A 21 -8.15 -19.12 -14.91
N VAL A 22 -9.40 -19.41 -14.56
CA VAL A 22 -10.28 -18.46 -13.86
C VAL A 22 -9.74 -18.12 -12.47
N ALA A 23 -9.26 -19.11 -11.72
CA ALA A 23 -8.70 -18.89 -10.39
C ALA A 23 -7.46 -17.98 -10.44
N LEU A 24 -6.51 -18.28 -11.34
CA LEU A 24 -5.29 -17.48 -11.51
C LEU A 24 -5.60 -16.05 -11.96
N PHE A 25 -6.50 -15.90 -12.94
CA PHE A 25 -6.92 -14.58 -13.42
C PHE A 25 -7.58 -13.75 -12.31
N SER A 26 -8.50 -14.37 -11.56
CA SER A 26 -9.22 -13.71 -10.46
C SER A 26 -8.29 -13.31 -9.32
N GLY A 27 -7.35 -14.19 -8.95
CA GLY A 27 -6.34 -13.90 -7.92
C GLY A 27 -5.44 -12.73 -8.32
N LEU A 28 -4.96 -12.71 -9.58
CA LEU A 28 -4.14 -11.62 -10.07
C LEU A 28 -4.92 -10.30 -10.17
N ALA A 29 -6.18 -10.35 -10.58
CA ALA A 29 -7.06 -9.18 -10.60
C ALA A 29 -7.32 -8.65 -9.17
N TYR A 30 -7.48 -9.53 -8.19
CA TYR A 30 -7.63 -9.15 -6.78
C TYR A 30 -6.36 -8.48 -6.24
N LEU A 31 -5.18 -9.05 -6.47
CA LEU A 31 -3.89 -8.47 -6.03
C LEU A 31 -3.57 -7.12 -6.68
N ARG A 32 -4.21 -6.81 -7.82
CA ARG A 32 -4.09 -5.49 -8.46
C ARG A 32 -4.99 -4.42 -7.86
N ARG A 33 -5.92 -4.79 -6.98
CA ARG A 33 -6.78 -3.80 -6.32
C ARG A 33 -5.96 -2.95 -5.38
N SER A 34 -6.19 -1.65 -5.42
CA SER A 34 -5.62 -0.68 -4.49
C SER A 34 -6.52 -0.54 -3.25
N GLU A 35 -6.87 -1.68 -2.64
CA GLU A 35 -7.68 -1.72 -1.43
C GLU A 35 -6.81 -2.13 -0.23
N SER A 36 -7.09 -1.55 0.94
CA SER A 36 -6.41 -1.91 2.18
C SER A 36 -6.56 -3.41 2.51
N SER A 37 -7.64 -4.05 2.08
CA SER A 37 -7.88 -5.49 2.24
C SER A 37 -6.78 -6.37 1.63
N VAL A 38 -6.17 -5.94 0.52
CA VAL A 38 -5.05 -6.66 -0.11
C VAL A 38 -3.78 -6.53 0.70
N CYS A 39 -3.54 -5.37 1.33
CA CYS A 39 -2.37 -5.18 2.19
C CYS A 39 -2.46 -6.05 3.46
N LEU A 40 -3.66 -6.33 3.94
CA LEU A 40 -3.90 -7.07 5.18
C LEU A 40 -3.95 -8.60 5.03
N ILE A 41 -3.69 -9.12 3.82
CA ILE A 41 -3.63 -10.59 3.60
C ILE A 41 -2.44 -11.24 4.31
N CYS A 42 -1.37 -10.46 4.53
CA CYS A 42 -0.16 -10.90 5.23
C CYS A 42 -0.19 -10.42 6.68
N HIS A 43 0.21 -11.28 7.63
CA HIS A 43 0.17 -10.92 9.05
C HIS A 43 1.24 -9.90 9.44
N GLU A 44 2.29 -9.75 8.65
CA GLU A 44 3.34 -8.74 8.83
C GLU A 44 2.81 -7.31 8.72
N MET A 45 1.66 -7.13 8.04
CA MET A 45 1.03 -5.82 7.91
C MET A 45 0.06 -5.49 9.07
N ARG A 46 -0.12 -6.39 10.05
CA ARG A 46 -1.02 -6.14 11.20
C ARG A 46 -0.56 -4.98 12.06
N GLU A 47 0.70 -4.97 12.47
CA GLU A 47 1.24 -3.92 13.36
C GLU A 47 1.23 -2.53 12.70
N PRO A 48 1.65 -2.36 11.42
CA PRO A 48 1.46 -1.10 10.71
C PRO A 48 -0.02 -0.69 10.55
N ALA A 49 -0.93 -1.64 10.36
CA ALA A 49 -2.34 -1.36 10.20
C ALA A 49 -3.01 -0.92 11.50
N GLU A 50 -2.69 -1.59 12.61
CA GLU A 50 -3.16 -1.23 13.95
C GLU A 50 -2.64 0.15 14.34
N SER A 51 -1.34 0.41 14.13
CA SER A 51 -0.75 1.72 14.43
C SER A 51 -1.37 2.83 13.58
N PHE A 52 -1.60 2.60 12.28
CA PHE A 52 -2.32 3.53 11.42
C PHE A 52 -3.74 3.78 11.91
N SER A 53 -4.49 2.72 12.25
CA SER A 53 -5.85 2.85 12.74
C SER A 53 -5.94 3.64 14.05
N ALA A 54 -4.86 3.69 14.82
CA ALA A 54 -4.75 4.45 16.07
C ALA A 54 -4.25 5.91 15.86
N SER A 55 -3.88 6.29 14.64
CA SER A 55 -3.35 7.62 14.30
C SER A 55 -4.45 8.65 14.03
N VAL A 56 -4.06 9.92 13.88
CA VAL A 56 -5.02 10.98 13.50
C VAL A 56 -5.63 10.76 12.11
N HIS A 57 -4.91 10.09 11.20
CA HIS A 57 -5.42 9.74 9.87
C HIS A 57 -6.28 8.46 9.88
N GLY A 58 -6.14 7.60 10.90
CA GLY A 58 -6.93 6.38 11.05
C GLY A 58 -8.18 6.55 11.93
N ARG A 59 -8.14 7.47 12.90
CA ARG A 59 -9.24 7.74 13.87
C ARG A 59 -10.07 8.96 13.46
N GLN A 60 -10.45 9.05 12.20
CA GLN A 60 -11.23 10.19 11.68
C GLN A 60 -12.73 10.03 12.01
N GLU A 61 -13.29 10.96 12.80
CA GLU A 61 -14.73 11.03 13.10
C GLU A 61 -15.52 11.59 11.91
N GLU A 62 -14.91 12.46 11.09
CA GLU A 62 -15.55 13.10 9.93
C GLU A 62 -15.64 12.20 8.67
N GLY A 63 -15.27 10.92 8.79
CA GLY A 63 -15.68 9.85 7.86
C GLY A 63 -14.80 9.62 6.62
N VAL A 64 -13.72 10.37 6.42
CA VAL A 64 -12.78 10.14 5.31
C VAL A 64 -11.47 9.54 5.82
N VAL A 65 -11.40 8.21 5.87
CA VAL A 65 -10.18 7.48 6.18
C VAL A 65 -9.45 7.12 4.88
N PRO A 66 -8.20 7.57 4.67
CA PRO A 66 -7.44 7.22 3.48
C PRO A 66 -7.11 5.73 3.47
N LYS A 67 -7.07 5.13 2.28
CA LYS A 67 -6.60 3.75 2.09
C LYS A 67 -5.10 3.69 2.21
N CYS A 68 -4.54 2.50 2.50
CA CYS A 68 -3.08 2.31 2.53
C CYS A 68 -2.42 2.79 1.23
N THR A 69 -3.08 2.54 0.10
CA THR A 69 -2.58 2.89 -1.23
C THR A 69 -2.75 4.35 -1.63
N ASP A 70 -3.45 5.15 -0.80
CA ASP A 70 -3.49 6.59 -1.03
C ASP A 70 -2.13 7.23 -0.77
N CYS A 71 -1.36 6.67 0.18
CA CYS A 71 -0.01 7.11 0.50
C CYS A 71 1.07 6.17 -0.07
N HIS A 72 0.86 4.84 0.02
CA HIS A 72 1.84 3.84 -0.42
C HIS A 72 1.56 3.34 -1.85
N ALA A 73 2.59 3.23 -2.67
CA ALA A 73 2.48 2.53 -3.94
C ALA A 73 2.47 1.01 -3.70
N TYR A 74 1.59 0.30 -4.40
CA TYR A 74 1.52 -1.16 -4.36
C TYR A 74 1.14 -1.71 -5.73
N SER A 75 1.76 -2.83 -6.11
CA SER A 75 1.48 -3.56 -7.34
C SER A 75 1.44 -5.07 -7.11
N ALA A 76 0.87 -5.80 -8.07
CA ALA A 76 0.90 -7.27 -8.03
C ALA A 76 2.33 -7.85 -8.07
N TRP A 77 3.30 -7.09 -8.58
CA TRP A 77 4.72 -7.48 -8.53
C TRP A 77 5.26 -7.44 -7.09
N ASP A 78 4.90 -6.40 -6.33
CA ASP A 78 5.25 -6.29 -4.91
C ASP A 78 4.62 -7.42 -4.09
N ALA A 79 3.39 -7.83 -4.44
CA ALA A 79 2.74 -9.00 -3.86
C ALA A 79 3.60 -10.27 -4.02
N GLY A 80 4.08 -10.53 -5.24
CA GLY A 80 4.92 -11.69 -5.55
C GLY A 80 6.26 -11.67 -4.81
N ILE A 81 6.92 -10.51 -4.77
CA ILE A 81 8.19 -10.36 -4.03
C ILE A 81 7.96 -10.57 -2.52
N ASN A 82 6.91 -9.97 -1.94
CA ASN A 82 6.64 -10.10 -0.52
C ASN A 82 6.26 -11.53 -0.13
N LEU A 83 5.50 -12.24 -0.99
CA LEU A 83 5.23 -13.66 -0.82
C LEU A 83 6.52 -14.49 -0.83
N PHE A 84 7.42 -14.23 -1.78
CA PHE A 84 8.71 -14.92 -1.82
C PHE A 84 9.54 -14.66 -0.56
N ARG A 85 9.61 -13.42 -0.08
CA ARG A 85 10.32 -13.06 1.16
C ARG A 85 9.73 -13.76 2.38
N HIS A 86 8.39 -13.84 2.45
CA HIS A 86 7.69 -14.58 3.49
C HIS A 86 8.07 -16.07 3.48
N LEU A 87 7.94 -16.72 2.32
CA LEU A 87 8.22 -18.16 2.20
C LEU A 87 9.70 -18.52 2.39
N SER A 88 10.61 -17.64 1.99
CA SER A 88 12.05 -17.84 2.14
C SER A 88 12.60 -17.36 3.50
N GLY A 89 11.81 -16.66 4.30
CA GLY A 89 12.26 -16.02 5.54
C GLY A 89 13.25 -14.85 5.34
N HIS A 90 13.49 -14.40 4.11
CA HIS A 90 14.46 -13.34 3.80
C HIS A 90 13.82 -11.95 3.87
N PHE A 91 13.66 -11.43 5.08
CA PHE A 91 13.25 -10.05 5.32
C PHE A 91 14.44 -9.13 5.61
N SER A 92 14.38 -7.91 5.10
CA SER A 92 15.25 -6.84 5.61
C SER A 92 14.90 -6.54 7.08
N PRO A 93 15.86 -6.05 7.89
CA PRO A 93 15.60 -5.55 9.24
C PRO A 93 14.41 -4.58 9.27
N TYR A 94 13.73 -4.50 10.40
CA TYR A 94 12.53 -3.68 10.56
C TYR A 94 12.78 -2.23 10.16
N GLU A 95 13.87 -1.65 10.66
CA GLU A 95 14.26 -0.25 10.46
C GLU A 95 14.49 0.05 8.98
N ALA A 96 15.10 -0.89 8.24
CA ALA A 96 15.30 -0.76 6.80
C ALA A 96 13.98 -0.83 6.02
N ARG A 97 13.01 -1.62 6.49
CA ARG A 97 11.67 -1.69 5.89
C ARG A 97 10.87 -0.42 6.19
N GLU A 98 10.89 0.05 7.43
CA GLU A 98 10.24 1.29 7.85
C GLU A 98 10.80 2.50 7.08
N ALA A 99 12.12 2.63 7.00
CA ALA A 99 12.77 3.70 6.26
C ALA A 99 12.39 3.68 4.78
N ARG A 100 12.38 2.51 4.14
CA ARG A 100 11.94 2.37 2.74
C ARG A 100 10.47 2.74 2.56
N ALA A 101 9.60 2.28 3.46
CA ALA A 101 8.17 2.58 3.41
C ALA A 101 7.92 4.09 3.53
N ARG A 102 8.63 4.75 4.45
CA ARG A 102 8.55 6.19 4.70
C ARG A 102 9.08 7.03 3.53
N LEU A 103 10.27 6.71 3.02
CA LEU A 103 10.86 7.44 1.88
C LEU A 103 10.10 7.18 0.57
N GLY A 104 9.40 6.06 0.47
CA GLY A 104 8.58 5.69 -0.69
C GLY A 104 7.22 6.40 -0.76
N VAL A 105 6.78 7.08 0.30
CA VAL A 105 5.52 7.86 0.26
C VAL A 105 5.71 9.06 -0.64
N ARG A 106 4.75 9.25 -1.55
CA ARG A 106 4.77 10.34 -2.53
C ARG A 106 3.84 11.48 -2.13
N ASP A 107 4.26 12.71 -2.42
CA ASP A 107 3.51 13.92 -2.11
C ASP A 107 2.15 13.99 -2.82
N GLU A 108 1.98 13.31 -3.97
CA GLU A 108 0.68 13.24 -4.63
C GLU A 108 -0.39 12.61 -3.73
N GLY A 109 -0.01 11.63 -2.91
CA GLY A 109 -0.93 10.98 -1.98
C GLY A 109 -1.49 11.96 -0.97
N CYS A 110 -0.60 12.75 -0.35
CA CYS A 110 -0.97 13.79 0.61
C CYS A 110 -1.87 14.85 -0.04
N ARG A 111 -1.52 15.30 -1.24
CA ARG A 111 -2.20 16.41 -1.95
C ARG A 111 -3.59 16.08 -2.49
N LYS A 112 -3.99 14.80 -2.50
CA LYS A 112 -5.39 14.42 -2.78
C LYS A 112 -6.36 15.03 -1.77
N CYS A 113 -5.93 15.13 -0.51
CA CYS A 113 -6.73 15.69 0.58
C CYS A 113 -6.19 17.05 1.03
N HIS A 114 -4.86 17.22 1.06
CA HIS A 114 -4.19 18.47 1.42
C HIS A 114 -3.87 19.30 0.17
N SER A 115 -4.91 19.84 -0.48
CA SER A 115 -4.77 20.58 -1.73
C SER A 115 -4.27 22.02 -1.55
N ASP A 116 -4.60 22.67 -0.43
CA ASP A 116 -4.17 24.03 -0.12
C ASP A 116 -3.04 24.03 0.93
N LEU A 117 -1.81 24.07 0.42
CA LEU A 117 -0.59 24.09 1.23
C LEU A 117 -0.16 25.51 1.61
N LEU A 118 -0.91 26.55 1.21
CA LEU A 118 -0.59 27.95 1.49
C LEU A 118 -1.73 28.69 2.19
N SER A 119 -2.62 27.93 2.84
CA SER A 119 -3.80 28.44 3.50
C SER A 119 -3.47 29.56 4.51
N PRO A 120 -4.31 30.61 4.60
CA PRO A 120 -4.18 31.64 5.63
C PRO A 120 -4.23 31.09 7.06
N SER A 121 -4.89 29.94 7.26
CA SER A 121 -5.01 29.25 8.56
C SER A 121 -3.67 28.74 9.11
N MET A 122 -2.64 28.59 8.27
CA MET A 122 -1.29 28.19 8.67
C MET A 122 -0.48 29.38 9.19
N THR A 123 0.64 29.11 9.88
CA THR A 123 1.58 30.17 10.27
C THR A 123 2.29 30.76 9.05
N PRO A 124 2.74 32.04 9.09
CA PRO A 124 3.54 32.62 8.02
C PRO A 124 4.82 31.83 7.71
N GLN A 125 5.42 31.22 8.75
CA GLN A 125 6.61 30.38 8.61
C GLN A 125 6.30 29.10 7.83
N ALA A 126 5.27 28.35 8.21
CA ALA A 126 4.89 27.11 7.51
C ALA A 126 4.61 27.34 6.02
N ARG A 127 3.95 28.45 5.66
CA ARG A 127 3.75 28.82 4.25
C ARG A 127 5.06 29.10 3.52
N THR A 128 6.03 29.71 4.19
CA THR A 128 7.37 29.96 3.63
C THR A 128 8.11 28.65 3.41
N ASP A 129 8.04 27.74 4.38
CA ASP A 129 8.69 26.43 4.32
C ASP A 129 8.10 25.56 3.19
N HIS A 130 6.77 25.53 3.03
CA HIS A 130 6.15 24.86 1.90
C HIS A 130 6.60 25.44 0.56
N ARG A 131 6.70 26.76 0.41
CA ARG A 131 7.25 27.37 -0.82
C ARG A 131 8.70 26.97 -1.06
N LEU A 132 9.51 26.91 -0.01
CA LEU A 132 10.92 26.52 -0.12
C LEU A 132 11.05 25.05 -0.52
N TYR A 133 10.27 24.17 0.11
CA TYR A 133 10.21 22.75 -0.20
C TYR A 133 9.94 22.50 -1.69
N PHE A 134 8.93 23.15 -2.29
CA PHE A 134 8.63 22.98 -3.72
C PHE A 134 9.68 23.58 -4.66
N ARG A 135 10.47 24.56 -4.20
CA ARG A 135 11.60 25.09 -4.99
C ARG A 135 12.80 24.15 -4.96
N LEU A 136 13.14 23.61 -3.80
CA LEU A 136 14.30 22.74 -3.61
C LEU A 136 14.03 21.30 -4.07
N LYS A 137 12.76 20.86 -4.05
CA LYS A 137 12.33 19.48 -4.35
C LYS A 137 13.12 18.43 -3.55
N SER A 138 13.38 18.74 -2.28
CA SER A 138 14.20 17.90 -1.40
C SER A 138 13.33 17.05 -0.48
N GLY A 139 13.20 15.75 -0.78
CA GLY A 139 12.49 14.78 0.06
C GLY A 139 11.03 14.58 -0.33
N ASN A 140 10.21 14.26 0.67
CA ASN A 140 8.76 14.10 0.60
C ASN A 140 8.09 14.86 1.76
N CYS A 141 6.76 14.98 1.78
CA CYS A 141 6.03 15.63 2.88
C CYS A 141 6.44 15.08 4.26
N LEU A 142 6.64 13.77 4.34
CA LEU A 142 7.04 13.08 5.56
C LEU A 142 8.42 13.50 6.07
N SER A 143 9.27 14.11 5.25
CA SER A 143 10.59 14.60 5.68
C SER A 143 10.49 15.69 6.76
N CYS A 144 9.36 16.38 6.83
CA CYS A 144 9.03 17.32 7.91
C CYS A 144 7.83 16.85 8.74
N HIS A 145 6.79 16.29 8.10
CA HIS A 145 5.59 15.78 8.76
C HIS A 145 5.78 14.34 9.23
N ASP A 146 6.50 14.19 10.33
CA ASP A 146 6.89 12.91 10.92
C ASP A 146 6.60 12.84 12.41
N GLU A 147 5.58 13.56 12.84
CA GLU A 147 5.19 13.62 14.23
C GLU A 147 4.60 12.28 14.68
N GLU A 148 4.82 11.94 15.95
CA GLU A 148 4.24 10.74 16.53
C GLU A 148 2.71 10.80 16.51
N GLY A 149 2.08 9.70 16.11
CA GLY A 149 0.62 9.61 16.02
C GLY A 149 0.04 10.22 14.74
N LEU A 150 0.85 10.77 13.84
CA LEU A 150 0.37 11.30 12.57
C LEU A 150 -0.05 10.16 11.60
N PHE A 151 0.75 9.09 11.50
CA PHE A 151 0.49 7.95 10.61
C PHE A 151 0.78 6.60 11.30
N HIS A 152 2.00 6.09 11.22
CA HIS A 152 2.41 4.86 11.92
C HIS A 152 3.13 5.24 13.22
N ARG A 153 2.95 4.42 14.26
CA ARG A 153 3.73 4.55 15.49
C ARG A 153 5.15 4.10 15.20
N ARG A 154 6.13 4.81 15.74
CA ARG A 154 7.52 4.35 15.72
C ARG A 154 7.83 3.46 16.90
N PRO A 155 8.44 2.29 16.71
CA PRO A 155 9.00 1.55 17.82
C PRO A 155 10.18 2.32 18.44
N GLY A 156 10.16 2.54 19.76
CA GLY A 156 11.31 3.05 20.50
C GLY A 156 11.45 4.58 20.59
N ARG A 157 10.38 5.34 20.33
CA ARG A 157 10.22 6.71 20.87
C ARG A 157 9.03 6.74 21.81
#